data_AF-A0A1I7EAR0-F1
#
_entry.id   AF-A0A1I7EAR0-F1
#
_cell.length_a   1.000
_cell.length_b   1.000
_cell.length_c   1.000
_cell.angle_alpha   90.00
_cell.angle_beta   90.00
_cell.angle_gamma   90.00
#
_symmetry.space_group_name_H-M   'P 1'
#
loop_
_entity.id
_entity.type
_entity.pdbx_description
1 polymer ?
#
loop_
_entity_poly.entity_id
_entity_poly.type
_entity_poly.pdbx_seq_one_letter_code
_entity_poly.pdbx_strand_id
1 'polypeptide(L)'
;MQQDWAYTIFDQYWTPSDDLENALSVQEGYAAPVFERLCTPGAFATKIEREGLCSFLALQSCRHPDVMGRGHRRGRELGEFFANVHAYGTAADFAVELADFGLGSSEADAIYQVLKAVAPQQLRIELNELLSLSPQDPQLPQQEALLAQPQIATAIDAMTLTLLDAPAGEQFVLGDTPMPQSDLSHGFIVPLSKSVALKAVPSSSSQASIGRRTATVAEVTEANREQWNCAMYVVIGADKAVLQAL
;
A
#
# COMPACT_ATOMS: atom_id res chain seq x y z
N MET A 1 20.84 -1.04 3.33
CA MET A 1 20.86 -0.07 4.45
C MET A 1 19.65 -0.40 5.30
N GLN A 2 19.84 -0.92 6.52
CA GLN A 2 18.72 -1.10 7.46
C GLN A 2 18.19 0.28 7.80
N GLN A 3 16.93 0.57 7.45
CA GLN A 3 16.29 1.83 7.78
C GLN A 3 15.76 1.74 9.21
N ASP A 4 16.66 1.82 10.20
CA ASP A 4 16.30 1.76 11.63
C ASP A 4 15.34 2.88 12.06
N TRP A 5 15.14 3.89 11.20
CA TRP A 5 14.29 5.06 11.43
C TRP A 5 13.06 5.10 10.50
N ALA A 6 12.74 4.01 9.80
CA ALA A 6 11.67 3.99 8.79
C ALA A 6 10.31 4.43 9.36
N TYR A 7 10.04 4.10 10.63
CA TYR A 7 8.79 4.43 11.31
C TYR A 7 8.95 5.44 12.44
N THR A 8 10.12 6.09 12.55
CA THR A 8 10.30 7.21 13.48
C THR A 8 9.67 8.46 12.87
N ILE A 9 8.78 9.09 13.62
CA ILE A 9 8.20 10.39 13.26
C ILE A 9 8.90 11.50 14.03
N PHE A 10 9.04 12.66 13.42
CA PHE A 10 9.61 13.85 14.06
C PHE A 10 8.52 14.91 14.22
N ASP A 11 8.55 15.65 15.33
CA ASP A 11 7.72 16.85 15.47
C ASP A 11 8.37 18.06 14.78
N GLN A 12 7.67 19.20 14.82
CA GLN A 12 8.15 20.49 14.28
C GLN A 12 9.47 21.01 14.90
N TYR A 13 9.91 20.43 16.02
CA TYR A 13 11.17 20.73 16.70
C TYR A 13 12.24 19.65 16.49
N TRP A 14 12.00 18.70 15.59
CA TRP A 14 12.86 17.54 15.33
C TRP A 14 13.04 16.60 16.53
N THR A 15 12.03 16.53 17.39
CA THR A 15 11.98 15.52 18.46
C THR A 15 11.48 14.20 17.87
N PRO A 16 12.26 13.10 17.94
CA PRO A 16 11.83 11.80 17.46
C PRO A 16 10.77 11.17 18.37
N SER A 17 9.85 10.41 17.80
CA SER A 17 8.86 9.60 18.50
C SER A 17 8.65 8.24 17.84
N ASP A 18 8.39 7.23 18.69
CA ASP A 18 8.04 5.85 18.29
C ASP A 18 6.52 5.64 18.18
N ASP A 19 5.72 6.71 18.27
CA ASP A 19 4.25 6.61 18.26
C ASP A 19 3.72 5.85 17.05
N LEU A 20 4.33 6.04 15.88
CA LEU A 20 3.94 5.32 14.68
C LEU A 20 4.28 3.83 14.78
N GLU A 21 5.50 3.48 15.19
CA GLU A 21 5.89 2.07 15.38
C GLU A 21 5.00 1.37 16.43
N ASN A 22 4.70 2.06 17.53
CA ASN A 22 3.78 1.57 18.56
C ASN A 22 2.37 1.35 18.00
N ALA A 23 1.85 2.30 17.21
CA ALA A 23 0.53 2.17 16.58
C ALA A 23 0.49 1.00 15.57
N LEU A 24 1.55 0.80 14.79
CA LEU A 24 1.69 -0.32 13.88
C LEU A 24 1.73 -1.66 14.62
N SER A 25 2.49 -1.74 15.72
CA SER A 25 2.58 -2.95 16.56
C SER A 25 1.22 -3.36 17.12
N VAL A 26 0.38 -2.39 17.53
CA VAL A 26 -0.99 -2.64 17.97
C VAL A 26 -1.84 -3.24 16.84
N GLN A 27 -1.76 -2.71 15.62
CA GLN A 27 -2.49 -3.28 14.47
C GLN A 27 -2.03 -4.70 14.14
N GLU A 28 -0.73 -4.98 14.19
CA GLU A 28 -0.17 -6.32 14.01
C GLU A 28 -0.66 -7.30 15.08
N GLY A 29 -0.71 -6.85 16.34
CA GLY A 29 -1.24 -7.61 17.46
C GLY A 29 -2.71 -8.01 17.27
N TYR A 30 -3.52 -7.14 16.66
CA TYR A 30 -4.91 -7.47 16.32
C TYR A 30 -5.03 -8.42 15.12
N ALA A 31 -4.13 -8.30 14.14
CA ALA A 31 -4.19 -9.12 12.93
C ALA A 31 -3.70 -10.56 13.16
N ALA A 32 -2.69 -10.76 14.01
CA ALA A 32 -2.10 -12.07 14.30
C ALA A 32 -3.12 -13.18 14.64
N PRO A 33 -4.04 -13.02 15.61
CA PRO A 33 -5.03 -14.06 15.94
C PRO A 33 -6.03 -14.30 14.80
N VAL A 34 -6.32 -13.28 13.99
CA VAL A 34 -7.19 -13.44 12.81
C VAL A 34 -6.51 -14.34 11.79
N PHE A 35 -5.22 -14.12 11.50
CA PHE A 35 -4.45 -14.97 10.59
C PHE A 35 -4.36 -16.41 11.08
N GLU A 36 -4.04 -16.62 12.36
CA GLU A 36 -3.95 -17.95 12.95
C GLU A 36 -5.28 -18.72 12.79
N ARG A 37 -6.40 -18.06 13.09
CA ARG A 37 -7.72 -18.67 12.94
C ARG A 37 -8.07 -18.95 11.48
N LEU A 38 -7.83 -18.01 10.56
CA LEU A 38 -8.11 -18.22 9.12
C LEU A 38 -7.23 -19.32 8.52
N CYS A 39 -6.02 -19.53 9.04
CA CYS A 39 -5.16 -20.65 8.64
C CYS A 39 -5.66 -22.01 9.15
N THR A 40 -6.58 -22.04 10.11
CA THR A 40 -7.20 -23.29 10.57
C THR A 40 -8.15 -23.85 9.50
N PRO A 41 -8.03 -25.14 9.12
CA PRO A 41 -8.92 -25.75 8.13
C PRO A 41 -10.40 -25.61 8.50
N GLY A 42 -11.24 -25.24 7.53
CA GLY A 42 -12.69 -25.07 7.73
C GLY A 42 -13.10 -23.81 8.48
N ALA A 43 -12.16 -22.94 8.89
CA ALA A 43 -12.50 -21.63 9.44
C ALA A 43 -13.06 -20.72 8.35
N PHE A 44 -14.11 -19.96 8.73
CA PHE A 44 -14.73 -18.92 7.91
C PHE A 44 -14.48 -17.55 8.54
N ALA A 45 -14.19 -16.54 7.73
CA ALA A 45 -14.06 -15.16 8.19
C ALA A 45 -15.44 -14.58 8.57
N THR A 46 -15.53 -13.99 9.75
CA THR A 46 -16.63 -13.08 10.08
C THR A 46 -16.47 -11.76 9.32
N LYS A 47 -17.50 -10.91 9.31
CA LYS A 47 -17.44 -9.59 8.69
C LYS A 47 -16.32 -8.72 9.29
N ILE A 48 -16.18 -8.71 10.61
CA ILE A 48 -15.15 -7.93 11.32
C ILE A 48 -13.75 -8.41 10.92
N GLU A 49 -13.57 -9.71 10.76
CA GLU A 49 -12.27 -10.28 10.37
C GLU A 49 -11.96 -10.05 8.89
N ARG A 50 -12.99 -9.96 8.04
CA ARG A 50 -12.81 -9.49 6.66
C ARG A 50 -12.31 -8.06 6.64
N GLU A 51 -12.98 -7.15 7.36
CA GLU A 51 -12.59 -5.75 7.48
C GLU A 51 -11.16 -5.61 8.03
N GLY A 52 -10.83 -6.36 9.09
CA GLY A 52 -9.49 -6.42 9.66
C GLY A 52 -8.43 -6.95 8.69
N LEU A 53 -8.74 -8.00 7.92
CA LEU A 53 -7.84 -8.55 6.91
C LEU A 53 -7.60 -7.54 5.77
N CYS A 54 -8.65 -6.88 5.26
CA CYS A 54 -8.53 -5.83 4.24
C CYS A 54 -7.67 -4.67 4.76
N SER A 55 -7.90 -4.23 5.99
CA SER A 55 -7.13 -3.16 6.63
C SER A 55 -5.66 -3.52 6.81
N PHE A 56 -5.36 -4.76 7.20
CA PHE A 56 -3.99 -5.22 7.36
C PHE A 56 -3.26 -5.37 6.03
N LEU A 57 -3.90 -5.92 5.00
CA LEU A 57 -3.30 -6.02 3.66
C LEU A 57 -3.06 -4.63 3.05
N ALA A 58 -3.98 -3.68 3.27
CA ALA A 58 -3.77 -2.29 2.89
C ALA A 58 -2.60 -1.65 3.63
N LEU A 59 -2.41 -1.97 4.91
CA LEU A 59 -1.22 -1.53 5.64
C LEU A 59 0.06 -2.08 5.00
N GLN A 60 0.09 -3.38 4.68
CA GLN A 60 1.24 -4.02 4.03
C GLN A 60 1.57 -3.36 2.68
N SER A 61 0.57 -2.93 1.91
CA SER A 61 0.81 -2.28 0.63
C SER A 61 1.33 -0.84 0.75
N CYS A 62 1.12 -0.17 1.89
CA CYS A 62 1.59 1.21 2.10
C CYS A 62 2.94 1.30 2.83
N ARG A 63 3.21 0.38 3.76
CA ARG A 63 4.33 0.51 4.70
C ARG A 63 5.70 0.13 4.16
N HIS A 64 5.78 -0.46 2.98
CA HIS A 64 7.06 -0.84 2.41
C HIS A 64 7.92 0.42 2.14
N PRO A 65 9.22 0.44 2.51
CA PRO A 65 10.09 1.60 2.32
C PRO A 65 10.09 2.18 0.91
N ASP A 66 10.05 1.33 -0.13
CA ASP A 66 10.00 1.80 -1.51
C ASP A 66 8.66 2.47 -1.86
N VAL A 67 7.56 2.02 -1.25
CA VAL A 67 6.23 2.63 -1.43
C VAL A 67 6.19 3.97 -0.71
N MET A 68 6.68 4.05 0.52
CA MET A 68 6.80 5.31 1.26
C MET A 68 7.70 6.30 0.52
N GLY A 69 8.88 5.85 0.06
CA GLY A 69 9.78 6.67 -0.73
C GLY A 69 9.19 7.11 -2.08
N ARG A 70 8.36 6.27 -2.71
CA ARG A 70 7.61 6.64 -3.92
C ARG A 70 6.55 7.70 -3.63
N GLY A 71 5.79 7.56 -2.53
CA GLY A 71 4.84 8.57 -2.07
C GLY A 71 5.51 9.92 -1.85
N HIS A 72 6.65 9.92 -1.14
CA HIS A 72 7.46 11.12 -0.92
C HIS A 72 7.88 11.81 -2.23
N ARG A 73 8.38 11.04 -3.20
CA ARG A 73 8.73 11.56 -4.53
C ARG A 73 7.51 12.13 -5.26
N ARG A 74 6.37 11.44 -5.23
CA ARG A 74 5.11 11.93 -5.82
C ARG A 74 4.65 13.24 -5.19
N GLY A 75 4.82 13.42 -3.88
CA GLY A 75 4.52 14.69 -3.21
C GLY A 75 5.38 15.86 -3.73
N ARG A 76 6.67 15.61 -3.98
CA ARG A 76 7.57 16.60 -4.60
C ARG A 76 7.20 16.91 -6.05
N GLU A 77 6.89 15.88 -6.85
CA GLU A 77 6.41 16.04 -8.22
C GLU A 77 5.12 16.88 -8.28
N LEU A 78 4.20 16.68 -7.30
CA LEU A 78 2.99 17.50 -7.18
C LEU A 78 3.32 18.97 -6.84
N GLY A 79 4.31 19.20 -5.97
CA GLY A 79 4.80 20.55 -5.67
C GLY A 79 5.42 21.23 -6.90
N GLU A 80 6.20 20.51 -7.69
CA GLU A 80 6.73 21.00 -8.97
C GLU A 80 5.62 21.38 -9.94
N PHE A 81 4.60 20.53 -10.05
CA PHE A 81 3.40 20.79 -10.84
C PHE A 81 2.67 22.06 -10.38
N PHE A 82 2.42 22.22 -9.07
CA PHE A 82 1.80 23.43 -8.51
C PHE A 82 2.62 24.69 -8.76
N ALA A 83 3.95 24.62 -8.64
CA ALA A 83 4.82 25.76 -8.95
C ALA A 83 4.81 26.16 -10.44
N ASN A 84 4.33 25.27 -11.32
CA ASN A 84 4.13 25.51 -12.75
C ASN A 84 2.73 26.02 -13.11
N VAL A 85 1.84 26.29 -12.14
CA VAL A 85 0.43 26.68 -12.41
C VAL A 85 0.27 27.82 -13.42
N HIS A 86 1.21 28.77 -13.46
CA HIS A 86 1.14 29.93 -14.35
C HIS A 86 1.36 29.59 -15.83
N ALA A 87 1.91 28.41 -16.14
CA ALA A 87 2.02 27.90 -17.50
C ALA A 87 0.66 27.49 -18.10
N TYR A 88 -0.33 27.20 -17.24
CA TYR A 88 -1.67 26.85 -17.67
C TYR A 88 -2.52 28.12 -17.89
N GLY A 89 -3.19 28.14 -19.04
CA GLY A 89 -4.09 29.23 -19.43
C GLY A 89 -5.45 29.15 -18.73
N THR A 90 -5.91 27.94 -18.43
CA THR A 90 -7.23 27.68 -17.84
C THR A 90 -7.16 26.66 -16.70
N ALA A 91 -8.13 26.72 -15.79
CA ALA A 91 -8.30 25.72 -14.74
C ALA A 91 -8.60 24.32 -15.29
N ALA A 92 -9.21 24.23 -16.47
CA ALA A 92 -9.52 22.97 -17.12
C ALA A 92 -8.25 22.24 -17.60
N ASP A 93 -7.32 22.98 -18.22
CA ASP A 93 -6.03 22.40 -18.66
C ASP A 93 -5.20 21.93 -17.45
N PHE A 94 -5.19 22.74 -16.38
CA PHE A 94 -4.59 22.35 -15.11
C PHE A 94 -5.24 21.09 -14.51
N ALA A 95 -6.58 21.00 -14.54
CA ALA A 95 -7.31 19.86 -14.01
C ALA A 95 -7.00 18.55 -14.75
N VAL A 96 -6.73 18.60 -16.05
CA VAL A 96 -6.38 17.42 -16.85
C VAL A 96 -5.08 16.80 -16.34
N GLU A 97 -4.04 17.59 -16.12
CA GLU A 97 -2.75 17.08 -15.64
C GLU A 97 -2.74 16.82 -14.13
N LEU A 98 -3.53 17.57 -13.35
CA LEU A 98 -3.70 17.31 -11.92
C LEU A 98 -4.32 15.93 -11.65
N ALA A 99 -5.13 15.41 -12.58
CA ALA A 99 -5.75 14.09 -12.47
C ALA A 99 -4.72 12.94 -12.41
N ASP A 100 -3.52 13.13 -12.96
CA ASP A 100 -2.43 12.14 -12.89
C ASP A 100 -1.91 11.94 -11.46
N PHE A 101 -2.18 12.89 -10.57
CA PHE A 101 -1.89 12.82 -9.13
C PHE A 101 -3.07 12.30 -8.30
N GLY A 102 -4.18 11.92 -8.94
CA GLY A 102 -5.37 11.39 -8.28
C GLY A 102 -6.29 12.46 -7.69
N LEU A 103 -6.07 13.74 -7.99
CA LEU A 103 -6.90 14.86 -7.56
C LEU A 103 -7.96 15.18 -8.62
N GLY A 104 -9.22 15.26 -8.19
CA GLY A 104 -10.36 15.34 -9.10
C GLY A 104 -10.60 16.75 -9.66
N SER A 105 -11.36 16.81 -10.77
CA SER A 105 -11.76 18.10 -11.38
C SER A 105 -12.58 18.99 -10.43
N SER A 106 -13.25 18.41 -9.42
CA SER A 106 -13.97 19.14 -8.38
C SER A 106 -13.07 19.95 -7.45
N GLU A 107 -11.81 19.55 -7.28
CA GLU A 107 -10.83 20.22 -6.41
C GLU A 107 -9.92 21.16 -7.21
N ALA A 108 -9.74 20.85 -8.50
CA ALA A 108 -8.80 21.51 -9.39
C ALA A 108 -9.04 23.03 -9.53
N ASP A 109 -10.29 23.49 -9.64
CA ASP A 109 -10.57 24.93 -9.80
C ASP A 109 -10.14 25.71 -8.56
N ALA A 110 -10.51 25.26 -7.35
CA ALA A 110 -10.15 25.93 -6.11
C ALA A 110 -8.62 25.99 -5.94
N ILE A 111 -7.93 24.88 -6.19
CA ILE A 111 -6.46 24.81 -6.14
C ILE A 111 -5.85 25.77 -7.18
N TYR A 112 -6.35 25.75 -8.42
CA TYR A 112 -5.87 26.62 -9.49
C TYR A 112 -6.02 28.10 -9.13
N GLN A 113 -7.19 28.53 -8.63
CA GLN A 113 -7.41 29.93 -8.27
C GLN A 113 -6.49 30.38 -7.13
N VAL A 114 -6.30 29.54 -6.10
CA VAL A 114 -5.40 29.84 -4.98
C VAL A 114 -3.96 29.98 -5.49
N LEU A 115 -3.47 29.02 -6.26
CA LEU A 115 -2.10 29.04 -6.76
C LEU A 115 -1.86 30.20 -7.75
N LYS A 116 -2.82 30.54 -8.62
CA LYS A 116 -2.72 31.67 -9.55
C LYS A 116 -2.69 33.04 -8.87
N ALA A 117 -3.21 33.14 -7.64
CA ALA A 117 -3.15 34.36 -6.85
C ALA A 117 -1.77 34.58 -6.19
N VAL A 118 -0.95 33.52 -6.09
CA VAL A 118 0.42 33.60 -5.58
C VAL A 118 1.36 34.07 -6.69
N ALA A 119 2.37 34.86 -6.36
CA ALA A 119 3.35 35.31 -7.35
C ALA A 119 4.21 34.11 -7.83
N PRO A 120 4.56 34.02 -9.13
CA PRO A 120 5.38 32.91 -9.65
C PRO A 120 6.71 32.75 -8.92
N GLN A 121 7.33 33.85 -8.52
CA GLN A 121 8.60 33.83 -7.78
C GLN A 121 8.44 33.22 -6.39
N GLN A 122 7.31 33.48 -5.72
CA GLN A 122 7.01 32.94 -4.39
C GLN A 122 6.81 31.41 -4.48
N LEU A 123 6.06 30.94 -5.47
CA LEU A 123 5.89 29.50 -5.73
C LEU A 123 7.22 28.78 -5.98
N ARG A 124 8.21 29.45 -6.59
CA ARG A 124 9.55 28.89 -6.76
C ARG A 124 10.37 28.83 -5.47
N ILE A 125 10.19 29.81 -4.59
CA ILE A 125 10.83 29.78 -3.26
C ILE A 125 10.27 28.60 -2.46
N GLU A 126 8.95 28.47 -2.39
CA GLU A 126 8.27 27.37 -1.71
C GLU A 126 8.63 25.99 -2.30
N LEU A 127 8.75 25.89 -3.63
CA LEU A 127 9.23 24.66 -4.26
C LEU A 127 10.67 24.31 -3.83
N ASN A 128 11.59 25.28 -3.79
CA ASN A 128 12.96 25.01 -3.38
C ASN A 128 13.03 24.57 -1.92
N GLU A 129 12.19 25.15 -1.05
CA GLU A 129 12.04 24.73 0.34
C GLU A 129 11.54 23.28 0.40
N LEU A 130 10.46 22.94 -0.30
CA LEU A 130 9.90 21.59 -0.41
C LEU A 130 10.94 20.55 -0.86
N LEU A 131 11.70 20.86 -1.91
CA LEU A 131 12.72 19.97 -2.46
C LEU A 131 13.91 19.77 -1.50
N SER A 132 14.14 20.72 -0.59
CA SER A 132 15.19 20.65 0.42
C SER A 132 14.83 19.81 1.66
N LEU A 133 13.55 19.52 1.86
CA LEU A 133 13.06 18.77 3.03
C LEU A 133 13.65 17.36 3.07
N SER A 134 14.03 16.89 4.25
CA SER A 134 14.39 15.48 4.45
C SER A 134 13.15 14.58 4.28
N PRO A 135 13.27 13.29 3.90
CA PRO A 135 12.16 12.33 3.96
C PRO A 135 11.56 12.12 5.36
N GLN A 136 12.23 12.60 6.42
CA GLN A 136 11.74 12.59 7.80
C GLN A 136 11.19 13.95 8.26
N ASP A 137 11.22 14.97 7.41
CA ASP A 137 10.75 16.30 7.78
C ASP A 137 9.24 16.26 8.07
N PRO A 138 8.77 16.83 9.19
CA PRO A 138 7.35 16.82 9.57
C PRO A 138 6.42 17.48 8.55
N GLN A 139 6.94 18.31 7.63
CA GLN A 139 6.13 18.98 6.59
C GLN A 139 5.85 18.09 5.38
N LEU A 140 6.70 17.10 5.11
CA LEU A 140 6.48 16.09 4.07
C LEU A 140 7.20 14.79 4.45
N PRO A 141 6.73 14.09 5.50
CA PRO A 141 7.35 12.85 5.92
C PRO A 141 6.96 11.72 4.95
N GLN A 142 7.90 10.84 4.61
CA GLN A 142 7.63 9.70 3.72
C GLN A 142 6.53 8.76 4.26
N GLN A 143 6.28 8.79 5.57
CA GLN A 143 5.24 8.04 6.26
C GLN A 143 3.83 8.52 5.91
N GLU A 144 3.65 9.67 5.25
CA GLU A 144 2.33 10.09 4.72
C GLU A 144 1.71 9.05 3.78
N ALA A 145 2.52 8.20 3.13
CA ALA A 145 2.02 7.09 2.33
C ALA A 145 1.08 6.14 3.12
N LEU A 146 1.22 6.06 4.45
CA LEU A 146 0.33 5.27 5.32
C LEU A 146 -1.09 5.83 5.38
N LEU A 147 -1.29 7.12 5.09
CA LEU A 147 -2.61 7.76 5.05
C LEU A 147 -3.50 7.19 3.94
N ALA A 148 -2.92 6.50 2.95
CA ALA A 148 -3.68 5.80 1.90
C ALA A 148 -4.30 4.47 2.37
N GLN A 149 -3.97 3.98 3.58
CA GLN A 149 -4.45 2.69 4.10
C GLN A 149 -5.99 2.57 4.04
N PRO A 150 -6.80 3.55 4.50
CA PRO A 150 -8.27 3.41 4.48
C PRO A 150 -8.85 3.28 3.07
N GLN A 151 -8.31 4.03 2.11
CA GLN A 151 -8.76 4.00 0.71
C GLN A 151 -8.41 2.67 0.05
N ILE A 152 -7.18 2.17 0.28
CA ILE A 152 -6.77 0.85 -0.23
C ILE A 152 -7.58 -0.27 0.43
N ALA A 153 -7.83 -0.19 1.74
CA ALA A 153 -8.65 -1.17 2.45
C ALA A 153 -10.07 -1.23 1.87
N THR A 154 -10.65 -0.07 1.56
CA THR A 154 -11.96 0.03 0.90
C THR A 154 -11.94 -0.60 -0.49
N ALA A 155 -10.88 -0.35 -1.27
CA ALA A 155 -10.71 -0.94 -2.59
C ALA A 155 -10.56 -2.47 -2.54
N ILE A 156 -9.80 -3.00 -1.57
CA ILE A 156 -9.66 -4.44 -1.36
C ILE A 156 -10.99 -5.05 -0.88
N ASP A 157 -11.71 -4.39 0.03
CA ASP A 157 -12.99 -4.88 0.52
C ASP A 157 -14.08 -4.95 -0.56
N ALA A 158 -13.99 -4.10 -1.59
CA ALA A 158 -14.85 -4.16 -2.76
C ALA A 158 -14.59 -5.38 -3.67
N MET A 159 -13.46 -6.08 -3.50
CA MET A 159 -13.12 -7.27 -4.29
C MET A 159 -13.81 -8.53 -3.78
N THR A 160 -13.89 -9.53 -4.66
CA THR A 160 -14.20 -10.90 -4.25
C THR A 160 -12.96 -11.51 -3.59
N LEU A 161 -13.10 -11.92 -2.34
CA LEU A 161 -12.05 -12.49 -1.52
C LEU A 161 -12.28 -13.99 -1.32
N THR A 162 -11.24 -14.79 -1.57
CA THR A 162 -11.27 -16.25 -1.40
C THR A 162 -10.00 -16.73 -0.72
N LEU A 163 -10.13 -17.47 0.38
CA LEU A 163 -9.04 -18.25 0.96
C LEU A 163 -8.77 -19.48 0.10
N LEU A 164 -7.51 -19.66 -0.24
CA LEU A 164 -6.99 -20.75 -1.04
C LEU A 164 -6.19 -21.69 -0.14
N ASP A 165 -6.67 -22.90 0.07
CA ASP A 165 -5.93 -23.96 0.75
C ASP A 165 -4.95 -24.64 -0.22
N ALA A 166 -3.68 -24.77 0.15
CA ALA A 166 -2.69 -25.43 -0.67
C ALA A 166 -3.06 -26.91 -0.90
N PRO A 167 -3.03 -27.42 -2.15
CA PRO A 167 -3.29 -28.83 -2.42
C PRO A 167 -2.15 -29.70 -1.85
N ALA A 168 -2.42 -30.99 -1.69
CA ALA A 168 -1.43 -31.93 -1.15
C ALA A 168 -0.14 -31.93 -2.00
N GLY A 169 1.00 -31.74 -1.33
CA GLY A 169 2.32 -31.69 -1.98
C GLY A 169 2.74 -30.29 -2.44
N GLU A 170 1.83 -29.32 -2.44
CA GLU A 170 2.10 -27.92 -2.81
C GLU A 170 2.12 -27.02 -1.57
N GLN A 171 2.82 -25.89 -1.66
CA GLN A 171 2.94 -24.92 -0.58
C GLN A 171 3.03 -23.50 -1.13
N PHE A 172 2.46 -22.55 -0.39
CA PHE A 172 2.68 -21.15 -0.65
C PHE A 172 3.98 -20.68 0.02
N VAL A 173 4.69 -19.80 -0.66
CA VAL A 173 5.91 -19.16 -0.17
C VAL A 173 5.56 -17.81 0.41
N LEU A 174 6.18 -17.42 1.52
CA LEU A 174 5.95 -16.12 2.17
C LEU A 174 7.11 -15.18 1.83
N GLY A 175 6.81 -13.96 1.40
CA GLY A 175 7.79 -12.90 1.22
C GLY A 175 7.68 -11.82 2.30
N ASP A 176 8.77 -11.11 2.54
CA ASP A 176 8.79 -9.94 3.44
C ASP A 176 7.98 -8.75 2.87
N THR A 177 7.72 -8.77 1.56
CA THR A 177 6.84 -7.82 0.86
C THR A 177 5.69 -8.58 0.23
N PRO A 178 4.65 -8.94 1.00
CA PRO A 178 3.66 -9.90 0.55
C PRO A 178 2.68 -9.32 -0.47
N MET A 179 2.57 -8.00 -0.56
CA MET A 179 1.63 -7.30 -1.44
C MET A 179 2.30 -6.80 -2.71
N PRO A 180 1.64 -6.93 -3.89
CA PRO A 180 2.07 -6.24 -5.10
C PRO A 180 2.13 -4.73 -4.88
N GLN A 181 3.14 -4.06 -5.45
CA GLN A 181 3.35 -2.63 -5.27
C GLN A 181 2.64 -1.74 -6.31
N SER A 182 2.01 -2.35 -7.33
CA SER A 182 1.22 -1.69 -8.37
C SER A 182 -0.01 -2.54 -8.71
N ASP A 183 -0.97 -1.93 -9.43
CA ASP A 183 -2.08 -2.63 -10.10
C ASP A 183 -2.92 -3.54 -9.19
N LEU A 184 -3.02 -3.21 -7.89
CA LEU A 184 -3.86 -3.95 -6.93
C LEU A 184 -5.30 -4.10 -7.42
N SER A 185 -5.79 -3.12 -8.20
CA SER A 185 -7.11 -3.11 -8.83
C SER A 185 -7.34 -4.22 -9.86
N HIS A 186 -6.31 -4.91 -10.35
CA HIS A 186 -6.43 -6.06 -11.24
C HIS A 186 -6.63 -7.38 -10.49
N GLY A 187 -6.54 -7.36 -9.16
CA GLY A 187 -6.56 -8.55 -8.31
C GLY A 187 -5.16 -9.10 -8.05
N PHE A 188 -5.06 -9.91 -7.01
CA PHE A 188 -3.78 -10.44 -6.51
C PHE A 188 -3.98 -11.71 -5.70
N ILE A 189 -2.90 -12.47 -5.49
CA ILE A 189 -2.84 -13.58 -4.56
C ILE A 189 -1.74 -13.32 -3.55
N VAL A 190 -2.10 -13.27 -2.27
CA VAL A 190 -1.18 -13.04 -1.15
C VAL A 190 -1.14 -14.25 -0.22
N PRO A 191 0.01 -14.94 -0.13
CA PRO A 191 0.21 -15.98 0.88
C PRO A 191 0.08 -15.46 2.31
N LEU A 192 -0.74 -16.14 3.11
CA LEU A 192 -0.93 -15.83 4.54
C LEU A 192 -0.16 -16.80 5.45
N SER A 193 0.02 -18.03 4.97
CA SER A 193 0.86 -19.06 5.55
C SER A 193 1.33 -20.02 4.46
N LYS A 194 2.15 -21.02 4.81
CA LYS A 194 2.54 -22.09 3.88
C LYS A 194 1.37 -22.88 3.28
N SER A 195 0.22 -22.89 3.96
CA SER A 195 -0.94 -23.71 3.60
C SER A 195 -2.14 -22.90 3.14
N VAL A 196 -2.15 -21.59 3.33
CA VAL A 196 -3.29 -20.72 2.99
C VAL A 196 -2.81 -19.44 2.34
N ALA A 197 -3.45 -19.06 1.24
CA ALA A 197 -3.32 -17.75 0.61
C ALA A 197 -4.68 -17.06 0.51
N LEU A 198 -4.71 -15.74 0.37
CA LEU A 198 -5.90 -14.98 -0.01
C LEU A 198 -5.81 -14.59 -1.48
N LYS A 199 -6.86 -14.88 -2.24
CA LYS A 199 -7.05 -14.39 -3.59
C LYS A 199 -8.08 -13.27 -3.59
N ALA A 200 -7.70 -12.12 -4.10
CA ALA A 200 -8.58 -10.98 -4.35
C ALA A 200 -8.80 -10.83 -5.86
N VAL A 201 -10.07 -10.72 -6.27
CA VAL A 201 -10.45 -10.56 -7.68
C VAL A 201 -11.41 -9.37 -7.81
N PRO A 202 -11.22 -8.49 -8.80
CA PRO A 202 -12.12 -7.37 -9.03
C PRO A 202 -13.57 -7.83 -9.15
N SER A 203 -14.47 -7.11 -8.50
CA SER A 203 -15.88 -7.48 -8.43
C SER A 203 -16.76 -6.26 -8.62
N SER A 204 -17.88 -6.43 -9.33
CA SER A 204 -18.95 -5.42 -9.42
C SER A 204 -19.99 -5.57 -8.30
N SER A 205 -19.90 -6.62 -7.49
CA SER A 205 -20.83 -6.91 -6.39
C SER A 205 -20.08 -7.10 -5.06
N SER A 206 -20.60 -6.49 -4.01
CA SER A 206 -20.08 -6.68 -2.65
C SER A 206 -20.29 -8.12 -2.17
N GLN A 207 -19.23 -8.74 -1.68
CA GLN A 207 -19.25 -10.08 -1.10
C GLN A 207 -19.26 -9.95 0.43
N ALA A 208 -20.32 -10.43 1.08
CA ALA A 208 -20.47 -10.28 2.54
C ALA A 208 -19.53 -11.19 3.36
N SER A 209 -19.01 -12.27 2.77
CA SER A 209 -18.14 -13.25 3.43
C SER A 209 -16.91 -13.55 2.58
N ILE A 210 -15.86 -14.15 3.16
CA ILE A 210 -14.71 -14.65 2.39
C ILE A 210 -15.00 -16.10 2.00
N GLY A 211 -14.86 -16.42 0.71
CA GLY A 211 -14.99 -17.79 0.22
C GLY A 211 -13.79 -18.65 0.64
N ARG A 212 -13.90 -19.98 0.57
CA ARG A 212 -12.75 -20.86 0.81
C ARG A 212 -12.79 -22.08 -0.10
N ARG A 213 -11.66 -22.44 -0.69
CA ARG A 213 -11.50 -23.65 -1.52
C ARG A 213 -10.06 -24.08 -1.61
N THR A 214 -9.83 -25.29 -2.10
CA THR A 214 -8.50 -25.74 -2.53
C THR A 214 -8.01 -24.93 -3.73
N ALA A 215 -6.75 -24.53 -3.69
CA ALA A 215 -6.07 -23.88 -4.80
C ALA A 215 -5.78 -24.87 -5.93
N THR A 216 -5.72 -24.37 -7.16
CA THR A 216 -5.10 -25.13 -8.25
C THR A 216 -3.58 -25.03 -8.16
N VAL A 217 -2.85 -26.01 -8.73
CA VAL A 217 -1.37 -25.96 -8.80
C VAL A 217 -0.88 -24.70 -9.53
N ALA A 218 -1.62 -24.26 -10.56
CA ALA A 218 -1.32 -23.03 -11.28
C ALA A 218 -1.42 -21.79 -10.39
N GLU A 219 -2.42 -21.71 -9.51
CA GLU A 219 -2.57 -20.60 -8.57
C GLU A 219 -1.46 -20.58 -7.51
N VAL A 220 -1.00 -21.75 -7.05
CA VAL A 220 0.16 -21.82 -6.14
C VAL A 220 1.43 -21.34 -6.84
N THR A 221 1.64 -21.79 -8.07
CA THR A 221 2.80 -21.39 -8.89
C THR A 221 2.80 -19.88 -9.15
N GLU A 222 1.64 -19.33 -9.52
CA GLU A 222 1.47 -17.90 -9.76
C GLU A 222 1.73 -17.08 -8.49
N ALA A 223 1.15 -17.49 -7.36
CA ALA A 223 1.36 -16.81 -6.08
C ALA A 223 2.84 -16.82 -5.66
N ASN A 224 3.52 -17.96 -5.80
CA ASN A 224 4.93 -18.08 -5.41
C ASN A 224 5.85 -17.28 -6.34
N ARG A 225 5.54 -17.24 -7.65
CA ARG A 225 6.25 -16.35 -8.60
C ARG A 225 6.06 -14.89 -8.23
N GLU A 226 4.86 -14.49 -7.82
CA GLU A 226 4.61 -13.11 -7.41
C GLU A 226 5.36 -12.75 -6.12
N GLN A 227 5.42 -13.66 -5.15
CA GLN A 227 6.23 -13.45 -3.95
C GLN A 227 7.72 -13.35 -4.26
N TRP A 228 8.21 -14.11 -5.25
CA TRP A 228 9.58 -13.94 -5.75
C TRP A 228 9.80 -12.55 -6.35
N ASN A 229 8.86 -12.07 -7.18
CA ASN A 229 8.95 -10.74 -7.78
C ASN A 229 8.88 -9.62 -6.74
N CYS A 230 8.08 -9.80 -5.69
CA CYS A 230 7.92 -8.83 -4.61
C CYS A 230 9.07 -8.89 -3.60
N ALA A 231 9.79 -10.01 -3.49
CA ALA A 231 10.86 -10.17 -2.51
C ALA A 231 12.06 -9.28 -2.84
N MET A 232 12.16 -8.17 -2.11
CA MET A 232 13.28 -7.24 -2.24
C MET A 232 14.60 -7.83 -1.71
N TYR A 233 14.57 -8.72 -0.71
CA TYR A 233 15.79 -9.28 -0.10
C TYR A 233 15.67 -10.69 0.53
N VAL A 234 14.47 -11.14 0.92
CA VAL A 234 14.29 -12.45 1.57
C VAL A 234 12.98 -13.11 1.11
N VAL A 235 13.10 -14.39 0.77
CA VAL A 235 11.98 -15.29 0.49
C VAL A 235 11.97 -16.37 1.58
N ILE A 236 10.86 -16.50 2.31
CA ILE A 236 10.68 -17.49 3.37
C ILE A 236 9.89 -18.67 2.81
N GLY A 237 10.62 -19.71 2.43
CA GLY A 237 10.07 -21.00 1.99
C GLY A 237 10.13 -22.03 3.11
N ALA A 238 9.21 -22.99 3.09
CA ALA A 238 9.23 -24.12 4.02
C ALA A 238 10.31 -25.18 3.68
N ASP A 239 10.87 -25.15 2.46
CA ASP A 239 12.00 -25.98 2.03
C ASP A 239 12.92 -25.20 1.07
N LYS A 240 14.24 -25.39 1.22
CA LYS A 240 15.27 -24.84 0.34
C LYS A 240 15.10 -25.30 -1.12
N ALA A 241 14.64 -26.53 -1.35
CA ALA A 241 14.42 -27.03 -2.72
C ALA A 241 13.29 -26.27 -3.43
N VAL A 242 12.23 -25.92 -2.69
CA VAL A 242 11.12 -25.10 -3.20
C VAL A 242 11.61 -23.70 -3.56
N LEU A 243 12.48 -23.10 -2.73
CA LEU A 243 13.10 -21.80 -3.04
C LEU A 243 14.00 -21.82 -4.28
N GLN A 244 14.67 -22.95 -4.57
CA GLN A 244 15.54 -23.08 -5.74
C GLN A 244 14.79 -23.35 -7.05
N ALA A 245 13.50 -23.68 -6.97
CA ALA A 245 12.66 -24.00 -8.12
C ALA A 245 11.80 -22.83 -8.61
N LEU A 246 11.80 -21.71 -7.86
CA LEU A 246 11.19 -20.43 -8.23
C LEU A 246 12.13 -19.60 -9.10
#